data_AF-A0A1G9PV04-F1
#
_entry.id   AF-A0A1G9PV04-F1
#
_cell.length_a   1.000
_cell.length_b   1.000
_cell.length_c   1.000
_cell.angle_alpha   90.00
_cell.angle_beta   90.00
_cell.angle_gamma   90.00
#
_symmetry.space_group_name_H-M   'P 1'
#
loop_
_entity.id
_entity.type
_entity.pdbx_description
1 polymer ?
#
loop_
_entity_poly.entity_id
_entity_poly.type
_entity_poly.pdbx_seq_one_letter_code
_entity_poly.pdbx_strand_id
1 'polypeptide(L)'
;MYRKCAKNLILTTLLSGAEKKKETKTQEAKDMICAMLAGGKQALSEEIDRKALEKGISTRTVRDAKKELGEALKSKTVEGRRKLYWME
;
A
#
# COMPACT_ATOMS: atom_id res chain seq x y z
N MET A 1 39.57 22.26 23.29
CA MET A 1 38.74 21.78 24.42
C MET A 1 37.28 21.76 23.98
N TYR A 2 36.63 20.60 24.12
CA TYR A 2 35.21 20.37 23.81
C TYR A 2 34.27 21.17 24.72
N ARG A 3 33.13 21.67 24.19
CA ARG A 3 31.77 21.16 24.50
C ARG A 3 30.65 22.13 24.05
N LYS A 4 29.70 21.55 23.29
CA LYS A 4 28.22 21.73 23.35
C LYS A 4 27.67 23.14 23.05
N CYS A 5 26.49 23.34 22.48
CA CYS A 5 25.45 22.54 21.85
C CYS A 5 24.47 23.62 21.37
N ALA A 6 24.20 23.72 20.08
CA ALA A 6 22.91 24.20 19.64
C ALA A 6 22.58 23.45 18.35
N LYS A 7 22.21 22.18 18.55
CA LYS A 7 21.46 21.41 17.57
C LYS A 7 20.13 22.15 17.40
N ASN A 8 20.03 23.04 16.41
CA ASN A 8 18.76 23.60 16.00
C ASN A 8 18.74 23.80 14.50
N LEU A 9 18.75 22.67 13.79
CA LEU A 9 18.18 22.61 12.46
C LEU A 9 17.39 21.32 12.32
N ILE A 10 16.42 21.13 13.23
CA ILE A 10 15.22 20.36 12.94
C ILE A 10 14.30 21.31 12.14
N LEU A 11 14.76 21.73 10.96
CA LEU A 11 13.96 22.46 9.98
C LEU A 11 13.46 21.52 8.87
N THR A 12 13.41 20.22 9.14
CA THR A 12 12.90 19.21 8.20
C THR A 12 11.73 18.41 8.75
N THR A 13 11.35 18.59 10.02
CA THR A 13 10.33 17.76 10.68
C THR A 13 8.90 18.29 10.58
N LEU A 14 8.66 19.56 10.21
CA LEU A 14 7.33 20.16 10.40
C LEU A 14 6.61 20.68 9.14
N LEU A 15 7.11 20.44 7.92
CA LEU A 15 6.37 20.82 6.70
C LEU A 15 6.21 19.70 5.64
N SER A 16 6.50 18.45 5.98
CA SER A 16 6.31 17.32 5.07
C SER A 16 5.27 16.31 5.57
N GLY A 17 4.29 16.77 6.38
CA GLY A 17 3.49 15.90 7.24
C GLY A 17 2.03 15.66 6.86
N ALA A 18 1.44 16.39 5.90
CA ALA A 18 -0.01 16.33 5.66
C ALA A 18 -0.43 15.63 4.36
N GLU A 19 0.39 15.67 3.31
CA GLU A 19 0.00 15.09 1.99
C GLU A 19 0.71 13.76 1.69
N LYS A 20 1.98 13.63 2.11
CA LYS A 20 2.79 12.42 1.84
C LYS A 20 2.29 11.16 2.55
N LYS A 21 1.57 11.29 3.68
CA LYS A 21 1.07 10.12 4.43
C LYS A 21 -0.01 9.33 3.68
N LYS A 22 -0.79 9.97 2.81
CA LYS A 22 -1.79 9.26 1.99
C LYS A 22 -1.12 8.54 0.82
N GLU A 23 -0.16 9.21 0.19
CA GLU A 23 0.61 8.65 -0.92
C GLU A 23 1.44 7.44 -0.48
N THR A 24 2.07 7.48 0.69
CA THR A 24 2.81 6.33 1.23
C THR A 24 1.92 5.15 1.61
N LYS A 25 0.69 5.37 2.10
CA LYS A 25 -0.23 4.26 2.43
C LYS A 25 -0.76 3.56 1.17
N THR A 26 -1.07 4.33 0.13
CA THR A 26 -1.47 3.75 -1.16
C THR A 26 -0.31 2.99 -1.79
N GLN A 27 0.89 3.56 -1.76
CA GLN A 27 2.09 2.87 -2.25
C GLN A 27 2.40 1.60 -1.44
N GLU A 28 2.31 1.65 -0.11
CA GLU A 28 2.48 0.48 0.76
C GLU A 28 1.43 -0.61 0.46
N ALA A 29 0.19 -0.22 0.14
CA ALA A 29 -0.83 -1.15 -0.31
C ALA A 29 -0.48 -1.76 -1.68
N LYS A 30 0.07 -0.98 -2.62
CA LYS A 30 0.52 -1.47 -3.93
C LYS A 30 1.67 -2.44 -3.79
N ASP A 31 2.69 -2.10 -3.00
CA ASP A 31 3.84 -2.96 -2.71
C ASP A 31 3.41 -4.25 -2.00
N MET A 32 2.47 -4.17 -1.06
CA MET A 32 1.91 -5.35 -0.41
C MET A 32 1.14 -6.25 -1.38
N ILE A 33 0.24 -5.68 -2.20
CA ILE A 33 -0.48 -6.43 -3.24
C ILE A 33 0.53 -7.05 -4.22
N CYS A 34 1.57 -6.30 -4.59
CA CYS A 34 2.63 -6.76 -5.47
C CYS A 34 3.40 -7.93 -4.89
N ALA A 35 3.92 -7.81 -3.67
CA ALA A 35 4.63 -8.88 -2.97
C ALA A 35 3.74 -10.13 -2.76
N MET A 36 2.45 -9.93 -2.57
CA MET A 36 1.49 -11.03 -2.35
C MET A 36 1.16 -11.79 -3.65
N LEU A 37 1.05 -11.08 -4.76
CA LEU A 37 0.77 -11.64 -6.09
C LEU A 37 2.05 -11.98 -6.87
N ALA A 38 3.22 -11.58 -6.38
CA ALA A 38 4.50 -11.87 -6.97
C ALA A 38 4.70 -13.38 -7.13
N GLY A 39 5.24 -13.77 -8.29
CA GLY A 39 5.42 -15.17 -8.66
C GLY A 39 4.16 -15.84 -9.22
N GLY A 40 3.24 -15.08 -9.83
CA GLY A 40 2.05 -15.62 -10.51
C GLY A 40 0.99 -16.18 -9.55
N LYS A 41 1.06 -15.83 -8.26
CA LYS A 41 0.08 -16.26 -7.27
C LYS A 41 -1.21 -15.48 -7.45
N GLN A 42 -2.32 -16.16 -7.20
CA GLN A 42 -3.65 -15.56 -7.27
C GLN A 42 -4.18 -15.35 -5.85
N ALA A 43 -4.68 -14.15 -5.55
CA ALA A 43 -5.31 -13.84 -4.27
C ALA A 43 -6.76 -13.42 -4.46
N LEU A 44 -7.64 -13.89 -3.58
CA LEU A 44 -9.03 -13.43 -3.54
C LEU A 44 -9.10 -12.01 -2.97
N SER A 45 -10.12 -11.24 -3.35
CA SER A 45 -10.33 -9.90 -2.76
C SER A 45 -10.38 -9.96 -1.24
N GLU A 46 -11.07 -10.96 -0.66
CA GLU A 46 -11.15 -11.13 0.80
C GLU A 46 -9.79 -11.39 1.45
N GLU A 47 -8.89 -12.08 0.75
CA GLU A 47 -7.53 -12.36 1.24
C GLU A 47 -6.69 -11.08 1.21
N ILE A 48 -6.81 -10.28 0.14
CA ILE A 48 -6.18 -8.95 0.03
C ILE A 48 -6.72 -8.02 1.11
N ASP A 49 -8.04 -7.98 1.31
CA ASP A 49 -8.70 -7.12 2.30
C ASP A 49 -8.30 -7.52 3.73
N ARG A 50 -8.14 -8.83 4.01
CA ARG A 50 -7.61 -9.33 5.29
C ARG A 50 -6.16 -8.90 5.53
N LYS A 51 -5.29 -9.06 4.53
CA LYS A 51 -3.87 -8.63 4.62
C LYS A 51 -3.74 -7.11 4.77
N ALA A 52 -4.59 -6.36 4.06
CA ALA A 52 -4.68 -4.92 4.21
C ALA A 52 -5.09 -4.54 5.63
N LEU A 53 -6.10 -5.20 6.20
CA LEU A 53 -6.52 -4.98 7.57
C LEU A 53 -5.41 -5.28 8.59
N GLU A 54 -4.67 -6.38 8.42
CA GLU A 54 -3.50 -6.70 9.27
C GLU A 54 -2.42 -5.61 9.23
N LYS A 55 -2.21 -4.99 8.08
CA LYS A 55 -1.26 -3.87 7.90
C LYS A 55 -1.84 -2.52 8.33
N GLY A 56 -3.11 -2.44 8.73
CA GLY A 56 -3.78 -1.18 9.05
C GLY A 56 -4.15 -0.34 7.82
N ILE A 57 -4.20 -0.96 6.65
CA ILE A 57 -4.60 -0.35 5.38
C ILE A 57 -6.10 -0.50 5.21
N SER A 58 -6.79 0.61 4.99
CA SER A 58 -8.24 0.61 4.78
C SER A 58 -8.60 0.08 3.38
N THR A 59 -9.78 -0.51 3.24
CA THR A 59 -10.35 -0.96 1.95
C THR A 59 -10.41 0.14 0.90
N ARG A 60 -10.56 1.41 1.32
CA ARG A 60 -10.47 2.58 0.43
C ARG A 60 -9.09 2.69 -0.22
N THR A 61 -8.02 2.57 0.56
CA THR A 61 -6.64 2.59 0.07
C THR A 61 -6.34 1.37 -0.78
N VAL A 62 -6.90 0.19 -0.47
CA VAL A 62 -6.82 -0.99 -1.34
C VAL A 62 -7.48 -0.72 -2.69
N ARG A 63 -8.64 -0.04 -2.72
CA ARG A 63 -9.27 0.39 -3.98
C ARG A 63 -8.41 1.38 -4.75
N ASP A 64 -7.83 2.37 -4.09
CA ASP A 64 -6.93 3.35 -4.72
C ASP A 64 -5.68 2.64 -5.30
N ALA A 65 -5.09 1.71 -4.54
CA ALA A 65 -3.97 0.89 -4.98
C ALA A 65 -4.32 0.00 -6.18
N LYS A 66 -5.47 -0.70 -6.13
CA LYS A 66 -5.98 -1.49 -7.27
C LYS A 66 -6.21 -0.62 -8.51
N LYS A 67 -6.75 0.60 -8.33
CA LYS A 67 -6.98 1.55 -9.43
C LYS A 67 -5.66 2.02 -10.06
N GLU A 68 -4.66 2.32 -9.24
CA GLU A 68 -3.33 2.71 -9.73
C GLU A 68 -2.56 1.55 -10.36
N LEU A 69 -2.71 0.32 -9.86
CA LEU A 69 -2.14 -0.86 -10.51
C LEU A 69 -2.78 -1.11 -11.89
N GLY A 70 -4.02 -0.67 -12.09
CA GLY A 70 -4.66 -0.58 -13.40
C GLY A 70 -4.61 -1.89 -14.18
N GLU A 71 -3.97 -1.86 -15.35
CA GLU A 71 -3.86 -3.01 -16.25
C GLU A 71 -2.85 -4.08 -15.81
N ALA A 72 -1.90 -3.73 -14.94
CA ALA A 72 -0.93 -4.69 -14.38
C ALA A 72 -1.63 -5.71 -13.47
N LEU A 73 -2.75 -5.32 -12.86
CA LEU A 73 -3.54 -6.17 -11.99
C LEU A 73 -4.68 -6.84 -12.75
N LYS A 74 -4.49 -8.09 -13.18
CA LYS A 74 -5.55 -8.88 -13.78
C LYS A 74 -6.55 -9.33 -12.72
N SER A 75 -7.83 -9.42 -13.12
CA SER A 75 -8.88 -9.93 -12.24
C SER A 75 -9.81 -10.90 -12.97
N LYS A 76 -10.22 -11.97 -12.27
CA LYS A 76 -11.18 -12.99 -12.73
C LYS A 76 -12.29 -13.03 -11.71
N THR A 77 -13.51 -12.93 -12.20
CA THR A 77 -14.67 -13.25 -11.38
C THR A 77 -14.77 -14.76 -11.28
N VAL A 78 -14.67 -15.29 -10.06
CA VAL A 78 -14.89 -16.70 -9.74
C VAL A 78 -16.36 -16.88 -9.29
N GLU A 79 -16.93 -18.05 -9.59
CA GLU A 79 -18.33 -18.41 -9.31
C GLU A 79 -18.76 -17.93 -7.91
N GLY A 80 -19.83 -17.12 -7.85
CA GLY A 80 -20.39 -16.64 -6.58
C GLY A 80 -20.02 -15.22 -6.15
N ARG A 81 -19.68 -14.31 -7.09
CA ARG A 81 -19.37 -12.87 -6.85
C ARG A 81 -17.99 -12.57 -6.26
N ARG A 82 -17.11 -13.56 -6.17
CA ARG A 82 -15.74 -13.37 -5.67
C ARG A 82 -14.83 -12.89 -6.80
N LYS A 83 -13.96 -11.93 -6.52
CA LYS A 83 -12.93 -11.47 -7.47
C LYS A 83 -11.57 -12.04 -7.04
N LEU A 84 -10.94 -12.76 -7.96
CA LEU A 84 -9.57 -13.24 -7.86
C LEU A 84 -8.68 -12.24 -8.62
N TYR A 85 -7.54 -11.88 -8.02
CA TYR A 85 -6.56 -10.97 -8.61
C TYR A 85 -5.21 -11.69 -8.76
N TRP A 86 -4.48 -11.39 -9.83
CA TRP A 86 -3.10 -11.84 -10.05
C TRP A 86 -2.34 -10.82 -10.89
N MET A 87 -1.02 -10.87 -10.85
CA MET A 87 -0.14 -10.12 -11.75
C MET A 87 0.63 -11.07 -12.65
N GLU A 88 0.86 -10.64 -13.89
CA GLU A 88 1.66 -11.32 -14.91
C GLU A 88 3.06 -10.71 -14.98
#